data_AF-A0A4Q2KTZ7-F1
#
_entry.id   AF-A0A4Q2KTZ7-F1
#
_cell.length_a   1.000
_cell.length_b   1.000
_cell.length_c   1.000
_cell.angle_alpha   90.00
_cell.angle_beta   90.00
_cell.angle_gamma   90.00
#
_symmetry.space_group_name_H-M   'P 1'
#
loop_
_entity.id
_entity.type
_entity.pdbx_description
1 polymer ?
#
loop_
_entity_poly.entity_id
_entity_poly.type
_entity_poly.pdbx_seq_one_letter_code
_entity_poly.pdbx_strand_id
1 'polypeptide(L)'
;MFELLLKANSRTRARATPASATGATPRSGPPPPETPVRRWRDPAPARGGIAGTGDDLNEHVVTQSLGVRRPATSVIAECLRVQATVRKNTAVQRFFGVSPLGRDAEPWYVGALGELEVARRLATLGPGWYVLHSVPVGTGASDLDHVVIGPAGVFTINTKHHRGQHVWVGAKRVLVNGQRTDHLRNAAYEAKRTSKLLSVAARMLVDVTPVVAIVGARRMTVRERPYDVALLHDHQLVGWLQRHPVTLTPAQVQHLAAVAAQPAAWKRMPETDVVDHAAFDRLHAAIGRARRRRKGWMVSVVAAVVAAIPVAFLSLWSAVMGALLAR
;
A
#
# COMPACT_ATOMS: atom_id res chain seq x y z
N MET A 1 -27.48 20.45 36.01
CA MET A 1 -27.37 19.15 36.71
C MET A 1 -26.79 18.15 35.70
N PHE A 2 -25.50 17.98 35.50
CA PHE A 2 -24.28 18.43 36.19
C PHE A 2 -23.59 19.59 35.46
N GLU A 3 -23.04 20.50 36.25
CA GLU A 3 -22.49 21.81 35.92
C GLU A 3 -20.97 21.82 36.16
N LEU A 4 -20.31 22.82 35.58
CA LEU A 4 -19.14 23.55 36.08
C LEU A 4 -17.69 22.98 36.03
N LEU A 5 -16.82 23.90 35.58
CA LEU A 5 -15.46 24.25 36.04
C LEU A 5 -14.23 23.58 35.41
N LEU A 6 -13.58 24.28 34.48
CA LEU A 6 -12.49 25.22 34.82
C LEU A 6 -12.00 26.01 33.59
N LYS A 7 -11.95 27.33 33.76
CA LYS A 7 -11.51 28.33 32.79
C LYS A 7 -10.30 29.06 33.38
N ALA A 8 -9.29 29.26 32.53
CA ALA A 8 -8.33 30.38 32.51
C ALA A 8 -7.28 30.57 33.63
N ASN A 9 -6.00 30.56 33.23
CA ASN A 9 -4.98 31.61 33.45
C ASN A 9 -3.65 31.15 32.82
N SER A 10 -2.63 31.97 32.58
CA SER A 10 -2.43 33.18 31.76
C SER A 10 -0.90 33.42 31.71
N ARG A 11 -0.42 34.13 30.68
CA ARG A 11 0.81 34.97 30.64
C ARG A 11 2.23 34.36 30.62
N THR A 12 2.82 34.45 29.43
CA THR A 12 4.08 35.17 29.06
C THR A 12 5.24 35.33 30.06
N ARG A 13 6.44 34.86 29.63
CA ARG A 13 7.80 35.47 29.65
C ARG A 13 8.79 34.32 29.37
N ALA A 14 10.02 34.46 28.87
CA ALA A 14 10.75 35.46 28.11
C ALA A 14 12.01 34.73 27.60
N ARG A 15 12.60 35.29 26.55
CA ARG A 15 13.81 34.92 25.83
C ARG A 15 15.06 34.87 26.73
N ALA A 16 15.89 33.82 26.60
CA ALA A 16 17.30 33.84 27.00
C ALA A 16 18.13 32.79 26.23
N THR A 17 19.18 33.25 25.56
CA THR A 17 20.38 32.54 25.10
C THR A 17 21.48 33.60 24.95
N PRO A 18 22.79 33.26 24.90
CA PRO A 18 23.43 31.97 25.15
C PRO A 18 24.65 32.06 26.10
N ALA A 19 25.17 30.91 26.54
CA ALA A 19 26.53 30.80 27.08
C ALA A 19 27.29 29.70 26.33
N SER A 20 28.44 30.11 25.79
CA SER A 20 29.46 29.35 25.08
C SER A 20 30.28 28.48 26.04
N ALA A 21 30.50 27.21 25.66
CA ALA A 21 31.56 26.39 26.24
C ALA A 21 32.20 25.52 25.14
N THR A 22 33.52 25.61 25.09
CA THR A 22 34.49 25.02 24.17
C THR A 22 34.79 23.54 24.46
N GLY A 23 34.99 22.77 23.38
CA GLY A 23 36.10 21.82 23.21
C GLY A 23 36.00 20.42 23.82
N ALA A 24 35.86 19.39 22.97
CA ALA A 24 36.74 18.20 22.90
C ALA A 24 36.16 17.15 21.91
N THR A 25 36.92 16.83 20.87
CA THR A 25 36.63 15.76 19.89
C THR A 25 37.24 14.42 20.34
N PRO A 26 36.48 13.31 20.38
CA PRO A 26 37.06 11.97 20.44
C PRO A 26 37.22 11.37 19.04
N ARG A 27 38.32 10.65 18.86
CA ARG A 27 38.78 9.98 17.62
C ARG A 27 37.83 8.86 17.19
N SER A 28 37.48 8.82 15.90
CA SER A 28 36.66 7.77 15.28
C SER A 28 37.50 6.55 14.88
N GLY A 29 37.13 5.36 15.38
CA GLY A 29 37.61 4.07 14.87
C GLY A 29 36.93 3.66 13.55
N PRO A 30 37.43 2.61 12.86
CA PRO A 30 36.89 2.20 11.57
C PRO A 30 35.46 1.64 11.69
N PRO A 31 34.59 1.86 10.69
CA PRO A 31 33.21 1.39 10.71
C PRO A 31 33.12 -0.15 10.62
N PRO A 32 32.11 -0.77 11.26
CA PRO A 32 31.87 -2.20 11.15
C PRO A 32 31.39 -2.60 9.73
N PRO A 33 31.61 -3.86 9.31
CA PRO A 33 31.28 -4.33 7.96
C PRO A 33 29.76 -4.32 7.71
N GLU A 34 29.38 -3.81 6.54
CA GLU A 34 27.99 -3.72 6.06
C GLU A 34 27.39 -5.11 5.79
N THR A 35 26.24 -5.41 6.39
CA THR A 35 25.39 -6.55 6.00
C THR A 35 24.54 -6.15 4.77
N PRO A 36 24.59 -6.87 3.65
CA PRO A 36 23.90 -6.45 2.44
C PRO A 36 22.37 -6.65 2.56
N VAL A 37 21.63 -5.57 2.32
CA VAL A 37 20.17 -5.60 2.10
C VAL A 37 19.89 -6.37 0.81
N ARG A 38 19.34 -7.58 0.93
CA ARG A 38 19.07 -8.46 -0.21
C ARG A 38 17.89 -7.91 -1.02
N ARG A 39 18.18 -7.36 -2.20
CA ARG A 39 17.17 -7.01 -3.23
C ARG A 39 16.37 -8.26 -3.58
N TRP A 40 15.05 -8.22 -3.40
CA TRP A 40 14.15 -9.33 -3.71
C TRP A 40 14.28 -9.74 -5.20
N ARG A 41 14.60 -11.00 -5.43
CA ARG A 41 14.63 -11.68 -6.74
C ARG A 41 14.03 -13.06 -6.52
N ASP A 42 13.17 -13.53 -7.42
CA ASP A 42 12.47 -14.81 -7.30
C ASP A 42 13.47 -15.96 -7.05
N PRO A 43 13.24 -16.86 -6.07
CA PRO A 43 14.06 -18.05 -5.92
C PRO A 43 13.76 -19.03 -7.07
N ALA A 44 14.81 -19.46 -7.77
CA ALA A 44 14.74 -20.56 -8.72
C ALA A 44 14.39 -21.87 -7.98
N PRO A 45 13.64 -22.81 -8.59
CA PRO A 45 13.27 -24.06 -7.93
C PRO A 45 14.52 -24.92 -7.71
N ALA A 46 14.84 -25.20 -6.45
CA ALA A 46 15.91 -26.13 -6.08
C ALA A 46 15.46 -27.57 -6.38
N ARG A 47 16.26 -28.27 -7.19
CA ARG A 47 16.22 -29.74 -7.28
C ARG A 47 16.83 -30.32 -5.99
N GLY A 48 16.23 -31.41 -5.51
CA GLY A 48 16.37 -31.89 -4.13
C GLY A 48 17.71 -32.50 -3.70
N GLY A 49 17.74 -32.82 -2.41
CA GLY A 49 18.77 -33.59 -1.71
C GLY A 49 18.54 -33.49 -0.20
N ILE A 50 18.29 -34.63 0.46
CA ILE A 50 17.88 -34.75 1.86
C ILE A 50 19.13 -34.77 2.77
N ALA A 51 19.22 -33.87 3.77
CA ALA A 51 19.87 -34.09 5.08
C ALA A 51 19.81 -32.84 5.99
N GLY A 52 19.31 -32.99 7.23
CA GLY A 52 19.81 -32.24 8.39
C GLY A 52 18.79 -31.48 9.25
N THR A 53 18.45 -32.05 10.41
CA THR A 53 17.59 -31.56 11.52
C THR A 53 18.00 -30.25 12.21
N GLY A 54 18.96 -29.50 11.65
CA GLY A 54 19.30 -28.13 12.07
C GLY A 54 18.88 -27.07 11.03
N ASP A 55 18.69 -27.46 9.78
CA ASP A 55 18.26 -26.57 8.69
C ASP A 55 16.75 -26.30 8.80
N ASP A 56 15.96 -27.33 9.15
CA ASP A 56 14.50 -27.22 9.31
C ASP A 56 14.10 -26.18 10.39
N LEU A 57 14.81 -26.12 11.52
CA LEU A 57 14.51 -25.14 12.58
C LEU A 57 14.85 -23.71 12.17
N ASN A 58 15.97 -23.51 11.48
CA ASN A 58 16.34 -22.20 10.94
C ASN A 58 15.41 -21.79 9.79
N GLU A 59 15.04 -22.73 8.91
CA GLU A 59 14.11 -22.51 7.81
C GLU A 59 12.72 -22.17 8.34
N HIS A 60 12.24 -22.86 9.39
CA HIS A 60 10.98 -22.54 10.07
C HIS A 60 11.02 -21.18 10.79
N VAL A 61 12.11 -20.83 11.47
CA VAL A 61 12.26 -19.51 12.13
C VAL A 61 12.34 -18.37 11.10
N VAL A 62 13.01 -18.59 9.96
CA VAL A 62 13.10 -17.61 8.87
C VAL A 62 11.77 -17.48 8.11
N THR A 63 11.05 -18.57 7.86
CA THR A 63 9.71 -18.53 7.24
C THR A 63 8.65 -17.90 8.15
N GLN A 64 8.84 -17.94 9.47
CA GLN A 64 7.98 -17.26 10.42
C GLN A 64 8.34 -15.78 10.63
N SER A 65 9.51 -15.32 10.16
CA SER A 65 9.89 -13.91 10.29
C SER A 65 8.98 -13.01 9.44
N LEU A 66 8.41 -11.98 10.06
CA LEU A 66 7.60 -10.99 9.36
C LEU A 66 8.42 -10.13 8.39
N GLY A 67 9.76 -10.13 8.52
CA GLY A 67 10.66 -9.43 7.59
C GLY A 67 10.68 -10.04 6.17
N VAL A 68 10.15 -11.26 6.00
CA VAL A 68 10.15 -11.98 4.71
C VAL A 68 8.75 -12.03 4.08
N ARG A 69 7.71 -11.58 4.79
CA ARG A 69 6.34 -11.61 4.26
C ARG A 69 6.19 -10.72 3.03
N ARG A 70 5.42 -11.21 2.06
CA ARG A 70 5.12 -10.46 0.85
C ARG A 70 4.03 -9.41 1.12
N PRO A 71 4.06 -8.27 0.42
CA PRO A 71 3.00 -7.27 0.50
C PRO A 71 1.65 -7.82 0.01
N ALA A 72 0.57 -7.22 0.53
CA ALA A 72 -0.81 -7.53 0.17
C ALA A 72 -1.24 -8.98 0.42
N THR A 73 -0.57 -9.71 1.32
CA THR A 73 -0.82 -11.15 1.53
C THR A 73 -2.29 -11.42 1.90
N SER A 74 -2.83 -10.74 2.91
CA SER A 74 -4.22 -10.93 3.38
C SER A 74 -5.24 -10.55 2.31
N VAL A 75 -5.06 -9.40 1.67
CA VAL A 75 -5.98 -8.85 0.67
C VAL A 75 -5.95 -9.66 -0.62
N ILE A 76 -4.80 -10.21 -1.00
CA ILE A 76 -4.70 -11.17 -2.11
C ILE A 76 -5.42 -12.48 -1.77
N ALA A 77 -5.23 -13.03 -0.57
CA ALA A 77 -5.91 -14.24 -0.14
C ALA A 77 -7.43 -14.07 -0.23
N GLU A 78 -7.95 -12.97 0.29
CA GLU A 78 -9.38 -12.66 0.26
C GLU A 78 -9.89 -12.40 -1.17
N CYS A 79 -9.11 -11.71 -2.00
CA CYS A 79 -9.41 -11.54 -3.42
C CYS A 79 -9.58 -12.89 -4.12
N LEU A 80 -8.63 -13.81 -3.94
CA LEU A 80 -8.66 -15.14 -4.55
C LEU A 80 -9.80 -15.99 -4.00
N ARG A 81 -10.07 -15.92 -2.68
CA ARG A 81 -11.17 -16.62 -2.02
C ARG A 81 -12.52 -16.21 -2.60
N VAL A 82 -12.79 -14.90 -2.69
CA VAL A 82 -14.03 -14.39 -3.27
C VAL A 82 -14.08 -14.69 -4.77
N GLN A 83 -12.98 -14.50 -5.49
CA GLN A 83 -12.89 -14.77 -6.93
C GLN A 83 -13.11 -16.25 -7.29
N ALA A 84 -12.79 -17.19 -6.40
CA ALA A 84 -13.00 -18.62 -6.63
C ALA A 84 -14.49 -18.98 -6.82
N THR A 85 -15.40 -18.16 -6.29
CA THR A 85 -16.86 -18.33 -6.46
C THR A 85 -17.38 -17.84 -7.81
N VAL A 86 -16.57 -17.12 -8.59
CA VAL A 86 -16.97 -16.49 -9.85
C VAL A 86 -16.90 -17.51 -10.99
N ARG A 87 -18.00 -17.62 -11.76
CA ARG A 87 -18.04 -18.49 -12.95
C ARG A 87 -17.00 -18.07 -13.98
N LYS A 88 -16.27 -19.05 -14.54
CA LYS A 88 -15.29 -18.80 -15.60
C LYS A 88 -15.97 -18.29 -16.87
N ASN A 89 -15.37 -17.29 -17.52
CA ASN A 89 -15.87 -16.75 -18.79
C ASN A 89 -15.88 -17.80 -19.90
N THR A 90 -16.95 -17.83 -20.69
CA THR A 90 -17.07 -18.67 -21.89
C THR A 90 -16.09 -18.24 -22.99
N ALA A 91 -15.91 -19.06 -24.03
CA ALA A 91 -15.08 -18.70 -25.17
C ALA A 91 -15.51 -17.37 -25.81
N VAL A 92 -16.82 -17.18 -26.02
CA VAL A 92 -17.41 -15.96 -26.58
C VAL A 92 -17.16 -14.74 -25.67
N GLN A 93 -17.36 -14.87 -24.36
CA GLN A 93 -17.09 -13.77 -23.42
C GLN A 93 -15.62 -13.38 -23.39
N ARG A 94 -14.70 -14.36 -23.46
CA ARG A 94 -13.26 -14.10 -23.55
C ARG A 94 -12.87 -13.42 -24.86
N PHE A 95 -13.56 -13.74 -25.95
CA PHE A 95 -13.35 -13.14 -27.26
C PHE A 95 -13.70 -11.65 -27.26
N PHE A 96 -14.84 -11.27 -26.68
CA PHE A 96 -15.25 -9.87 -26.53
C PHE A 96 -14.57 -9.10 -25.38
N GLY A 97 -13.64 -9.74 -24.64
CA GLY A 97 -12.90 -9.05 -23.56
C GLY A 97 -13.75 -8.76 -22.32
N VAL A 98 -14.71 -9.63 -22.01
CA VAL A 98 -15.39 -9.63 -20.70
C VAL A 98 -14.34 -9.88 -19.61
N SER A 99 -14.37 -9.07 -18.55
CA SER A 99 -13.42 -9.18 -17.44
C SER A 99 -13.67 -10.50 -16.70
N PRO A 100 -12.62 -11.25 -16.32
CA PRO A 100 -12.80 -12.43 -15.46
C PRO A 100 -13.02 -12.06 -13.98
N LEU A 101 -12.76 -10.80 -13.59
CA LEU A 101 -12.91 -10.33 -12.22
C LEU A 101 -14.39 -10.22 -11.84
N GLY A 102 -14.78 -10.89 -10.75
CA GLY A 102 -16.12 -10.75 -10.17
C GLY A 102 -16.29 -9.40 -9.46
N ARG A 103 -17.54 -8.93 -9.38
CA ARG A 103 -17.86 -7.65 -8.72
C ARG A 103 -17.48 -7.64 -7.24
N ASP A 104 -17.72 -8.74 -6.53
CA ASP A 104 -17.41 -8.84 -5.09
C ASP A 104 -15.90 -8.98 -4.83
N ALA A 105 -15.15 -9.49 -5.80
CA ALA A 105 -13.69 -9.61 -5.73
C ALA A 105 -12.97 -8.29 -6.12
N GLU A 106 -13.68 -7.36 -6.78
CA GLU A 106 -13.08 -6.12 -7.31
C GLU A 106 -12.51 -5.21 -6.21
N PRO A 107 -13.18 -4.95 -5.08
CA PRO A 107 -12.61 -4.15 -4.00
C PRO A 107 -11.31 -4.72 -3.45
N TRP A 108 -11.25 -6.04 -3.25
CA TRP A 108 -10.05 -6.74 -2.77
C TRP A 108 -8.92 -6.68 -3.81
N TYR A 109 -9.24 -6.92 -5.08
CA TYR A 109 -8.26 -6.79 -6.17
C TYR A 109 -7.68 -5.38 -6.25
N VAL A 110 -8.52 -4.34 -6.16
CA VAL A 110 -8.08 -2.95 -6.17
C VAL A 110 -7.24 -2.63 -4.93
N GLY A 111 -7.64 -3.12 -3.76
CA GLY A 111 -6.87 -3.02 -2.52
C GLY A 111 -5.47 -3.59 -2.66
N ALA A 112 -5.36 -4.84 -3.14
CA ALA A 112 -4.08 -5.51 -3.35
C ALA A 112 -3.17 -4.73 -4.31
N LEU A 113 -3.71 -4.20 -5.41
CA LEU A 113 -2.94 -3.34 -6.32
C LEU A 113 -2.43 -2.06 -5.65
N GLY A 114 -3.18 -1.52 -4.70
CA GLY A 114 -2.77 -0.36 -3.92
C GLY A 114 -1.56 -0.69 -3.07
N GLU A 115 -1.68 -1.72 -2.23
CA GLU A 115 -0.62 -2.16 -1.33
C GLU A 115 0.65 -2.59 -2.08
N LEU A 116 0.50 -3.29 -3.21
CA LEU A 116 1.64 -3.65 -4.06
C LEU A 116 2.36 -2.41 -4.62
N GLU A 117 1.62 -1.37 -5.01
CA GLU A 117 2.22 -0.13 -5.50
C GLU A 117 2.93 0.64 -4.38
N VAL A 118 2.35 0.71 -3.18
CA VAL A 118 3.01 1.33 -2.02
C VAL A 118 4.26 0.55 -1.63
N ALA A 119 4.18 -0.78 -1.56
CA ALA A 119 5.34 -1.63 -1.29
C ALA A 119 6.46 -1.43 -2.33
N ARG A 120 6.12 -1.33 -3.61
CA ARG A 120 7.09 -1.03 -4.69
C ARG A 120 7.81 0.30 -4.47
N ARG A 121 7.11 1.31 -3.95
CA ARG A 121 7.73 2.60 -3.60
C ARG A 121 8.60 2.48 -2.36
N LEU A 122 8.12 1.82 -1.32
CA LEU A 122 8.89 1.60 -0.09
C LEU A 122 10.17 0.80 -0.34
N ALA A 123 10.18 -0.10 -1.32
CA ALA A 123 11.38 -0.84 -1.74
C ALA A 123 12.50 0.06 -2.31
N THR A 124 12.23 1.34 -2.62
CA THR A 124 13.26 2.30 -3.03
C THR A 124 13.86 3.06 -1.85
N LEU A 125 13.42 2.80 -0.61
CA LEU A 125 14.09 3.34 0.57
C LEU A 125 15.52 2.77 0.64
N GLY A 126 16.46 3.64 1.01
CA GLY A 126 17.87 3.30 1.08
C GLY A 126 18.24 2.48 2.34
N PRO A 127 19.54 2.26 2.55
CA PRO A 127 20.05 1.62 3.76
C PRO A 127 19.53 2.29 5.04
N GLY A 128 19.36 1.47 6.09
CA GLY A 128 18.84 1.94 7.37
C GLY A 128 17.31 2.04 7.45
N TRP A 129 16.58 1.68 6.39
CA TRP A 129 15.13 1.54 6.41
C TRP A 129 14.73 0.06 6.35
N TYR A 130 13.76 -0.31 7.17
CA TYR A 130 13.19 -1.65 7.26
C TYR A 130 11.69 -1.55 7.04
N VAL A 131 11.16 -2.47 6.22
CA VAL A 131 9.75 -2.48 5.86
C VAL A 131 9.21 -3.88 6.15
N LEU A 132 8.16 -3.94 6.97
CA LEU A 132 7.40 -5.14 7.23
C LEU A 132 6.06 -5.02 6.53
N HIS A 133 5.59 -6.11 5.95
CA HIS A 133 4.36 -6.13 5.17
C HIS A 133 3.33 -7.09 5.77
N SER A 134 2.04 -6.76 5.61
CA SER A 134 0.92 -7.58 6.06
C SER A 134 1.09 -8.04 7.52
N VAL A 135 1.43 -7.08 8.41
CA VAL A 135 1.77 -7.36 9.80
C VAL A 135 0.50 -7.66 10.59
N PRO A 136 0.35 -8.85 11.18
CA PRO A 136 -0.86 -9.22 11.90
C PRO A 136 -0.98 -8.38 13.18
N VAL A 137 -2.12 -7.75 13.40
CA VAL A 137 -2.35 -6.99 14.64
C VAL A 137 -3.59 -7.47 15.38
N GLY A 138 -3.37 -8.28 16.42
CA GLY A 138 -4.42 -8.67 17.35
C GLY A 138 -5.04 -10.03 17.11
N THR A 139 -6.21 -10.22 17.71
CA THR A 139 -6.99 -11.47 17.66
C THR A 139 -8.02 -11.49 16.54
N GLY A 140 -8.06 -10.49 15.66
CA GLY A 140 -9.00 -10.37 14.55
C GLY A 140 -8.30 -10.46 13.19
N ALA A 141 -9.08 -10.49 12.11
CA ALA A 141 -8.59 -10.68 10.74
C ALA A 141 -7.97 -9.44 10.07
N SER A 142 -7.72 -8.35 10.81
CA SER A 142 -7.13 -7.12 10.24
C SER A 142 -5.63 -7.11 10.46
N ASP A 143 -4.87 -7.07 9.37
CA ASP A 143 -3.45 -6.79 9.36
C ASP A 143 -3.17 -5.31 9.08
N LEU A 144 -1.94 -4.88 9.36
CA LEU A 144 -1.40 -3.60 8.89
C LEU A 144 -0.75 -3.84 7.53
N ASP A 145 -1.09 -3.01 6.55
CA ASP A 145 -0.51 -3.12 5.21
C ASP A 145 1.02 -3.05 5.29
N HIS A 146 1.56 -1.98 5.92
CA HIS A 146 3.00 -1.83 6.11
C HIS A 146 3.38 -1.18 7.46
N VAL A 147 4.48 -1.66 8.04
CA VAL A 147 5.22 -1.00 9.13
C VAL A 147 6.60 -0.63 8.62
N VAL A 148 6.97 0.64 8.72
CA VAL A 148 8.26 1.17 8.27
C VAL A 148 9.05 1.67 9.46
N ILE A 149 10.30 1.24 9.59
CA ILE A 149 11.22 1.60 10.67
C ILE A 149 12.47 2.17 10.02
N GLY A 150 12.87 3.37 10.41
CA GLY A 150 14.07 4.01 9.87
C GLY A 150 14.57 5.15 10.73
N PRO A 151 15.55 5.94 10.25
CA PRO A 151 16.17 7.01 11.04
C PRO A 151 15.16 8.03 11.58
N ALA A 152 14.06 8.25 10.84
CA ALA A 152 13.03 9.20 11.21
C ALA A 152 12.03 8.71 12.27
N GLY A 153 12.04 7.43 12.63
CA GLY A 153 11.09 6.83 13.57
C GLY A 153 10.39 5.58 13.01
N VAL A 154 9.24 5.28 13.60
CA VAL A 154 8.37 4.15 13.21
C VAL A 154 7.07 4.69 12.62
N PHE A 155 6.62 4.09 11.52
CA PHE A 155 5.43 4.50 10.78
C PHE A 155 4.54 3.30 10.49
N THR A 156 3.23 3.45 10.70
CA THR A 156 2.23 2.54 10.11
C THR A 156 1.68 3.19 8.86
N ILE A 157 1.65 2.45 7.75
CA ILE A 157 1.16 2.95 6.47
C ILE A 157 -0.04 2.13 6.08
N ASN A 158 -1.19 2.79 6.02
CA ASN A 158 -2.44 2.23 5.52
C ASN A 158 -2.67 2.72 4.10
N THR A 159 -2.93 1.81 3.18
CA THR A 159 -3.07 2.07 1.75
C THR A 159 -4.54 2.17 1.36
N LYS A 160 -4.87 3.23 0.62
CA LYS A 160 -6.22 3.45 0.09
C LYS A 160 -6.18 3.73 -1.40
N HIS A 161 -6.59 2.73 -2.18
CA HIS A 161 -6.61 2.82 -3.64
C HIS A 161 -7.95 3.34 -4.14
N HIS A 162 -7.98 4.61 -4.54
CA HIS A 162 -9.17 5.33 -4.99
C HIS A 162 -9.11 5.61 -6.50
N ARG A 163 -8.97 4.55 -7.31
CA ARG A 163 -8.70 4.66 -8.75
C ARG A 163 -9.72 5.54 -9.48
N GLY A 164 -9.28 6.66 -10.04
CA GLY A 164 -10.13 7.55 -10.83
C GLY A 164 -11.07 8.44 -10.02
N GLN A 165 -11.03 8.34 -8.69
CA GLN A 165 -11.95 9.04 -7.79
C GLN A 165 -11.38 10.37 -7.31
N HIS A 166 -12.27 11.22 -6.77
CA HIS A 166 -11.93 12.50 -6.18
C HIS A 166 -11.85 12.37 -4.65
N VAL A 167 -10.68 12.64 -4.10
CA VAL A 167 -10.42 12.65 -2.66
C VAL A 167 -10.42 14.09 -2.16
N TRP A 168 -11.18 14.38 -1.13
CA TRP A 168 -11.17 15.66 -0.43
C TRP A 168 -10.71 15.45 1.00
N VAL A 169 -9.81 16.30 1.48
CA VAL A 169 -9.18 16.17 2.80
C VAL A 169 -9.42 17.45 3.59
N GLY A 170 -9.98 17.29 4.79
CA GLY A 170 -10.05 18.34 5.81
C GLY A 170 -9.49 17.85 7.14
N ALA A 171 -9.46 18.72 8.15
CA ALA A 171 -8.77 18.49 9.42
C ALA A 171 -9.09 17.16 10.10
N LYS A 172 -10.36 16.76 10.11
CA LYS A 172 -10.87 15.61 10.87
C LYS A 172 -11.54 14.54 10.00
N ARG A 173 -11.61 14.74 8.69
CA ARG A 173 -12.36 13.85 7.79
C ARG A 173 -11.82 13.84 6.38
N VAL A 174 -11.94 12.69 5.75
CA VAL A 174 -11.63 12.47 4.34
C VAL A 174 -12.93 12.08 3.64
N LEU A 175 -13.21 12.74 2.51
CA LEU A 175 -14.31 12.38 1.63
C LEU A 175 -13.76 11.74 0.35
N VAL A 176 -14.45 10.71 -0.13
CA VAL A 176 -14.14 10.06 -1.40
C VAL A 176 -15.39 10.09 -2.25
N ASN A 177 -15.34 10.79 -3.40
CA ASN A 177 -16.52 11.10 -4.22
C ASN A 177 -17.70 11.66 -3.40
N GLY A 178 -17.40 12.53 -2.42
CA GLY A 178 -18.39 13.15 -1.54
C GLY A 178 -18.80 12.31 -0.32
N GLN A 179 -18.43 11.03 -0.26
CA GLN A 179 -18.81 10.13 0.84
C GLN A 179 -17.78 10.17 1.98
N ARG A 180 -18.26 10.23 3.23
CA ARG A 180 -17.41 10.24 4.43
C ARG A 180 -16.70 8.90 4.60
N THR A 181 -15.45 8.96 5.04
CA THR A 181 -14.61 7.79 5.32
C THR A 181 -14.00 7.86 6.70
N ASP A 182 -13.62 6.70 7.22
CA ASP A 182 -13.01 6.55 8.54
C ASP A 182 -11.48 6.40 8.49
N HIS A 183 -10.86 6.71 7.34
CA HIS A 183 -9.42 6.46 7.08
C HIS A 183 -8.51 7.03 8.16
N LEU A 184 -8.77 8.27 8.60
CA LEU A 184 -7.96 8.92 9.64
C LEU A 184 -8.10 8.24 11.00
N ARG A 185 -9.34 7.89 11.39
CA ARG A 185 -9.61 7.24 12.67
C ARG A 185 -8.96 5.86 12.74
N ASN A 186 -9.09 5.09 11.67
CA ASN A 186 -8.54 3.73 11.60
C ASN A 186 -7.00 3.77 11.62
N ALA A 187 -6.37 4.63 10.83
CA ALA A 187 -4.92 4.78 10.82
C ALA A 187 -4.37 5.21 12.20
N ALA A 188 -5.03 6.18 12.87
CA ALA A 188 -4.63 6.60 14.22
C ALA A 188 -4.76 5.47 15.26
N TYR A 189 -5.83 4.67 15.18
CA TYR A 189 -6.02 3.51 16.05
C TYR A 189 -4.94 2.44 15.82
N GLU A 190 -4.65 2.14 14.56
CA GLU A 190 -3.59 1.22 14.14
C GLU A 190 -2.21 1.65 14.66
N ALA A 191 -1.84 2.92 14.50
CA ALA A 191 -0.58 3.46 15.03
C ALA A 191 -0.51 3.36 16.55
N LYS A 192 -1.55 3.78 17.27
CA LYS A 192 -1.61 3.71 18.74
C LYS A 192 -1.45 2.27 19.24
N ARG A 193 -2.09 1.32 18.57
CA ARG A 193 -1.98 -0.10 18.88
C ARG A 193 -0.55 -0.61 18.65
N THR A 194 0.03 -0.26 17.50
CA THR A 194 1.39 -0.64 17.10
C THR A 194 2.43 -0.09 18.07
N SER A 195 2.29 1.19 18.43
CA SER A 195 3.12 1.85 19.45
C SER A 195 3.12 1.07 20.76
N LYS A 196 1.94 0.69 21.26
CA LYS A 196 1.84 -0.11 22.50
C LYS A 196 2.52 -1.47 22.39
N LEU A 197 2.32 -2.18 21.28
CA LEU A 197 2.89 -3.52 21.08
C LEU A 197 4.42 -3.46 20.97
N LEU A 198 4.93 -2.60 20.10
CA LEU A 198 6.38 -2.44 19.91
C LEU A 198 7.05 -1.89 21.16
N SER A 199 6.40 -1.00 21.92
CA SER A 199 6.99 -0.48 23.15
C SER A 199 7.22 -1.57 24.20
N VAL A 200 6.24 -2.47 24.35
CA VAL A 200 6.35 -3.62 25.25
C VAL A 200 7.42 -4.59 24.76
N ALA A 201 7.38 -4.95 23.49
CA ALA A 201 8.31 -5.93 22.92
C ALA A 201 9.76 -5.43 22.90
N ALA A 202 9.97 -4.16 22.57
CA ALA A 202 11.31 -3.55 22.49
C ALA A 202 11.84 -3.04 23.85
N ARG A 203 10.99 -3.05 24.89
CA ARG A 203 11.28 -2.50 26.24
C ARG A 203 11.76 -1.05 26.20
N MET A 204 11.17 -0.26 25.32
CA MET A 204 11.42 1.18 25.17
C MET A 204 10.15 1.88 24.72
N LEU A 205 10.00 3.18 24.97
CA LEU A 205 8.87 3.93 24.41
C LEU A 205 9.06 4.09 22.90
N VAL A 206 8.06 3.66 22.11
CA VAL A 206 8.06 3.73 20.66
C VAL A 206 6.85 4.54 20.21
N ASP A 207 7.10 5.75 19.73
CA ASP A 207 6.08 6.55 19.05
C ASP A 207 5.94 6.09 17.60
N VAL A 208 4.70 5.93 17.16
CA VAL A 208 4.38 5.46 15.81
C VAL A 208 3.55 6.51 15.11
N THR A 209 4.03 7.00 13.97
CA THR A 209 3.33 7.99 13.16
C THR A 209 2.40 7.30 12.16
N PRO A 210 1.08 7.54 12.19
CA PRO A 210 0.15 6.98 11.22
C PRO A 210 0.23 7.73 9.89
N VAL A 211 0.27 6.96 8.81
CA VAL A 211 0.29 7.44 7.43
C VAL A 211 -0.84 6.78 6.64
N VAL A 212 -1.57 7.58 5.87
CA VAL A 212 -2.53 7.10 4.87
C VAL A 212 -1.98 7.42 3.48
N ALA A 213 -1.64 6.37 2.72
CA ALA A 213 -1.15 6.49 1.35
C ALA A 213 -2.32 6.36 0.36
N ILE A 214 -2.61 7.43 -0.39
CA ILE A 214 -3.63 7.48 -1.41
C ILE A 214 -3.04 7.07 -2.76
N VAL A 215 -3.54 5.98 -3.33
CA VAL A 215 -3.10 5.43 -4.62
C VAL A 215 -4.18 5.68 -5.68
N GLY A 216 -3.79 6.08 -6.89
CA GLY A 216 -4.65 6.10 -8.07
C GLY A 216 -5.79 7.14 -8.10
N ALA A 217 -5.89 8.01 -7.10
CA ALA A 217 -6.86 9.11 -7.09
C ALA A 217 -6.68 10.03 -8.30
N ARG A 218 -7.77 10.37 -8.99
CA ARG A 218 -7.74 11.32 -10.12
C ARG A 218 -7.38 12.72 -9.64
N ARG A 219 -7.86 13.09 -8.46
CA ARG A 219 -7.60 14.39 -7.83
C ARG A 219 -7.67 14.24 -6.32
N MET A 220 -6.72 14.82 -5.61
CA MET A 220 -6.79 15.01 -4.16
C MET A 220 -6.79 16.50 -3.85
N THR A 221 -7.85 16.98 -3.20
CA THR A 221 -7.98 18.37 -2.78
C THR A 221 -7.78 18.44 -1.27
N VAL A 222 -6.68 19.03 -0.84
CA VAL A 222 -6.38 19.24 0.58
C VAL A 222 -6.83 20.64 0.95
N ARG A 223 -7.88 20.75 1.76
CA ARG A 223 -8.34 22.04 2.34
C ARG A 223 -7.62 22.32 3.64
N GLU A 224 -7.48 21.31 4.49
CA GLU A 224 -6.77 21.38 5.75
C GLU A 224 -6.12 20.03 6.02
N ARG A 225 -4.88 20.03 6.49
CA ARG A 225 -4.14 18.80 6.78
C ARG A 225 -4.56 18.25 8.14
N PRO A 226 -4.82 16.94 8.28
CA PRO A 226 -5.03 16.33 9.59
C PRO A 226 -3.79 16.50 10.46
N TYR A 227 -3.99 16.74 11.76
CA TYR A 227 -2.90 16.95 12.71
C TYR A 227 -2.18 15.65 13.06
N ASP A 228 -2.94 14.60 13.33
CA ASP A 228 -2.41 13.36 13.91
C ASP A 228 -2.07 12.28 12.88
N VAL A 229 -2.41 12.49 11.60
CA VAL A 229 -2.25 11.49 10.52
C VAL A 229 -1.70 12.15 9.26
N ALA A 230 -0.57 11.64 8.77
CA ALA A 230 -0.02 12.08 7.50
C ALA A 230 -0.82 11.46 6.35
N LEU A 231 -1.52 12.28 5.57
CA LEU A 231 -2.24 11.83 4.37
C LEU A 231 -1.49 12.29 3.11
N LEU A 232 -1.00 11.32 2.35
CA LEU A 232 -0.06 11.55 1.25
C LEU A 232 -0.54 10.86 -0.02
N HIS A 233 -0.18 11.40 -1.18
CA HIS A 233 -0.15 10.57 -2.37
C HIS A 233 1.00 9.55 -2.26
N ASP A 234 0.79 8.38 -2.84
CA ASP A 234 1.79 7.33 -2.96
C ASP A 234 3.16 7.85 -3.46
N HIS A 235 3.19 8.68 -4.49
CA HIS A 235 4.44 9.23 -5.04
C HIS A 235 5.18 10.21 -4.12
N GLN A 236 4.52 10.74 -3.10
CA GLN A 236 5.13 11.65 -2.12
C GLN A 236 5.74 10.88 -0.93
N LEU A 237 5.33 9.63 -0.74
CA LEU A 237 5.59 8.85 0.47
C LEU A 237 7.08 8.72 0.80
N VAL A 238 7.89 8.21 -0.12
CA VAL A 238 9.32 7.96 0.09
C VAL A 238 10.06 9.26 0.41
N GLY A 239 9.85 10.30 -0.39
CA GLY A 239 10.49 11.60 -0.16
C GLY A 239 10.02 12.26 1.14
N TRP A 240 8.77 12.04 1.56
CA TRP A 240 8.27 12.53 2.84
C TRP A 240 8.94 11.82 4.02
N LEU A 241 9.07 10.49 3.97
CA LEU A 241 9.78 9.70 4.99
C LEU A 241 11.24 10.13 5.12
N GLN A 242 11.95 10.30 3.99
CA GLN A 242 13.36 10.66 3.99
C GLN A 242 13.67 12.09 4.45
N ARG A 243 12.72 13.03 4.29
CA ARG A 243 12.88 14.42 4.75
C ARG A 243 12.52 14.62 6.22
N HIS A 244 11.93 13.63 6.86
CA HIS A 244 11.56 13.73 8.25
C HIS A 244 12.82 13.76 9.15
N PRO A 245 12.85 14.57 10.22
CA PRO A 245 14.00 14.63 11.12
C PRO A 245 14.41 13.25 11.63
N VAL A 246 15.73 13.04 11.72
CA VAL A 246 16.30 11.83 12.31
C VAL A 246 16.07 11.87 13.83
N THR A 247 15.40 10.84 14.35
CA THR A 247 15.04 10.70 15.76
C THR A 247 15.60 9.42 16.38
N LEU A 248 15.98 8.44 15.56
CA LEU A 248 16.52 7.16 16.00
C LEU A 248 17.97 6.99 15.54
N THR A 249 18.81 6.48 16.44
CA THR A 249 20.18 6.05 16.12
C THR A 249 20.15 4.76 15.28
N PRO A 250 21.19 4.46 14.50
CA PRO A 250 21.26 3.21 13.73
C PRO A 250 21.07 1.94 14.58
N ALA A 251 21.61 1.93 15.81
CA ALA A 251 21.44 0.81 16.74
C ALA A 251 19.99 0.64 17.21
N GLN A 252 19.28 1.76 17.50
CA GLN A 252 17.86 1.72 17.85
C GLN A 252 17.00 1.23 16.68
N VAL A 253 17.30 1.68 15.45
CA VAL A 253 16.61 1.21 14.25
C VAL A 253 16.78 -0.30 14.08
N GLN A 254 18.01 -0.82 14.20
CA GLN A 254 18.29 -2.25 14.09
C GLN A 254 17.58 -3.06 15.17
N HIS A 255 17.62 -2.59 16.43
CA HIS A 255 16.92 -3.23 17.55
C HIS A 255 15.40 -3.29 17.29
N LEU A 256 14.79 -2.16 16.93
CA LEU A 256 13.35 -2.09 16.65
C LEU A 256 12.96 -2.96 15.45
N ALA A 257 13.76 -2.97 14.39
CA ALA A 257 13.52 -3.82 13.23
C ALA A 257 13.59 -5.31 13.58
N ALA A 258 14.60 -5.71 14.37
CA ALA A 258 14.75 -7.10 14.82
C ALA A 258 13.58 -7.53 15.72
N VAL A 259 13.14 -6.68 16.63
CA VAL A 259 11.97 -6.93 17.49
C VAL A 259 10.70 -7.00 16.65
N ALA A 260 10.46 -6.03 15.77
CA ALA A 260 9.26 -5.97 14.94
C ALA A 260 9.16 -7.17 13.97
N ALA A 261 10.30 -7.73 13.53
CA ALA A 261 10.31 -8.89 12.65
C ALA A 261 9.83 -10.18 13.34
N GLN A 262 9.82 -10.23 14.67
CA GLN A 262 9.39 -11.41 15.43
C GLN A 262 7.86 -11.43 15.54
N PRO A 263 7.18 -12.52 15.13
CA PRO A 263 5.74 -12.67 15.34
C PRO A 263 5.29 -12.44 16.77
N ALA A 264 6.11 -12.82 17.76
CA ALA A 264 5.81 -12.66 19.18
C ALA A 264 5.70 -11.20 19.64
N ALA A 265 6.27 -10.24 18.89
CA ALA A 265 6.05 -8.81 19.13
C ALA A 265 4.60 -8.39 18.85
N TRP A 266 3.86 -9.23 18.14
CA TRP A 266 2.48 -9.03 17.72
C TRP A 266 1.59 -10.06 18.41
N LYS A 267 0.39 -9.66 18.85
CA LYS A 267 -0.52 -10.60 19.51
C LYS A 267 -0.97 -11.69 18.53
N ARG A 268 -0.84 -12.96 18.95
CA ARG A 268 -1.26 -14.24 18.34
C ARG A 268 -1.52 -14.17 16.82
N MET A 269 -0.57 -14.66 16.03
CA MET A 269 -0.73 -14.89 14.59
C MET A 269 -1.92 -15.82 14.33
N PRO A 270 -2.86 -15.47 13.45
CA PRO A 270 -3.52 -16.52 12.67
C PRO A 270 -2.45 -17.21 11.82
N GLU A 271 -2.55 -18.53 11.69
CA GLU A 271 -1.79 -19.30 10.70
C GLU A 271 -1.98 -18.62 9.35
N THR A 272 -0.89 -18.13 8.78
CA THR A 272 -0.97 -17.52 7.46
C THR A 272 -1.01 -18.65 6.45
N ASP A 273 -2.18 -18.88 5.88
CA ASP A 273 -2.30 -19.74 4.71
C ASP A 273 -1.27 -19.30 3.66
N VAL A 274 -0.56 -20.26 3.08
CA VAL A 274 0.35 -20.01 1.96
C VAL A 274 -0.47 -19.42 0.81
N VAL A 275 -0.34 -18.12 0.58
CA VAL A 275 -1.11 -17.41 -0.45
C VAL A 275 -0.48 -17.64 -1.82
N ASP A 276 -1.25 -18.17 -2.78
CA ASP A 276 -0.80 -18.33 -4.18
C ASP A 276 -0.76 -16.96 -4.88
N HIS A 277 0.30 -16.20 -4.64
CA HIS A 277 0.56 -14.95 -5.36
C HIS A 277 0.62 -15.14 -6.88
N ALA A 278 1.06 -16.30 -7.36
CA ALA A 278 1.08 -16.58 -8.79
C ALA A 278 -0.34 -16.72 -9.36
N ALA A 279 -1.33 -17.21 -8.58
CA ALA A 279 -2.73 -17.15 -8.98
C ALA A 279 -3.22 -15.72 -9.14
N PHE A 280 -2.83 -14.82 -8.23
CA PHE A 280 -3.16 -13.40 -8.33
C PHE A 280 -2.53 -12.77 -9.58
N ASP A 281 -1.28 -13.07 -9.88
CA ASP A 281 -0.61 -12.58 -11.09
C ASP A 281 -1.29 -13.10 -12.37
N ARG A 282 -1.69 -14.37 -12.39
CA ARG A 282 -2.47 -14.97 -13.50
C ARG A 282 -3.81 -14.25 -13.68
N LEU A 283 -4.51 -13.94 -12.59
CA LEU A 283 -5.77 -13.18 -12.59
C LEU A 283 -5.54 -11.76 -13.12
N HIS A 284 -4.54 -11.04 -12.59
CA HIS A 284 -4.16 -9.69 -13.01
C HIS A 284 -3.86 -9.65 -14.52
N ALA A 285 -3.05 -10.58 -15.01
CA ALA A 285 -2.72 -10.69 -16.43
C ALA A 285 -3.97 -10.99 -17.29
N ALA A 286 -4.89 -11.83 -16.81
CA ALA A 286 -6.15 -12.13 -17.49
C ALA A 286 -7.07 -10.90 -17.60
N ILE A 287 -7.18 -10.10 -16.53
CA ILE A 287 -7.91 -8.82 -16.52
C ILE A 287 -7.29 -7.85 -17.54
N GLY A 288 -5.96 -7.76 -17.57
CA GLY A 288 -5.22 -6.96 -18.55
C GLY A 288 -5.50 -7.37 -20.00
N ARG A 289 -5.47 -8.69 -20.29
CA ARG A 289 -5.81 -9.24 -21.62
C ARG A 289 -7.27 -8.92 -22.00
N ALA A 290 -8.21 -9.11 -21.08
CA ALA A 290 -9.63 -8.79 -21.33
C ALA A 290 -9.83 -7.31 -21.65
N ARG A 291 -9.18 -6.41 -20.90
CA ARG A 291 -9.22 -4.95 -21.15
C ARG A 291 -8.66 -4.59 -22.52
N ARG A 292 -7.53 -5.18 -22.94
CA ARG A 292 -6.95 -4.95 -24.28
C ARG A 292 -7.88 -5.42 -25.40
N ARG A 293 -8.46 -6.61 -25.27
CA ARG A 293 -9.45 -7.13 -26.24
C ARG A 293 -10.67 -6.22 -26.35
N ARG A 294 -11.22 -5.76 -25.22
CA ARG A 294 -12.35 -4.83 -25.22
C ARG A 294 -12.03 -3.52 -25.92
N LYS A 295 -10.86 -2.94 -25.65
CA LYS A 295 -10.41 -1.72 -26.34
C LYS A 295 -10.25 -1.97 -27.85
N GLY A 296 -9.69 -3.11 -28.25
CA GLY A 296 -9.61 -3.51 -29.65
C GLY A 296 -10.97 -3.54 -30.32
N TRP A 297 -11.95 -4.20 -29.71
CA TRP A 297 -13.33 -4.23 -30.19
C TRP A 297 -13.95 -2.85 -30.31
N MET A 298 -13.77 -1.98 -29.31
CA MET A 298 -14.28 -0.60 -29.37
C MET A 298 -13.67 0.16 -30.56
N VAL A 299 -12.37 0.03 -30.78
CA VAL A 299 -11.68 0.66 -31.93
C VAL A 299 -12.19 0.08 -33.25
N SER A 300 -12.35 -1.24 -33.36
CA SER A 300 -12.88 -1.90 -34.56
C SER A 300 -14.31 -1.46 -34.88
N VAL A 301 -15.18 -1.32 -33.87
CA VAL A 301 -16.55 -0.83 -34.06
C VAL A 301 -16.55 0.62 -34.53
N VAL A 302 -15.75 1.49 -33.90
CA VAL A 302 -15.63 2.89 -34.33
C VAL A 302 -15.10 2.98 -35.77
N ALA A 303 -14.08 2.20 -36.12
CA ALA A 303 -13.52 2.16 -37.47
C ALA A 303 -14.56 1.69 -38.50
N ALA A 304 -15.34 0.65 -38.17
CA ALA A 304 -16.41 0.16 -39.03
C ALA A 304 -17.51 1.21 -39.25
N VAL A 305 -17.93 1.91 -38.20
CA VAL A 305 -18.91 3.01 -38.31
C VAL A 305 -18.38 4.14 -39.18
N VAL A 306 -17.12 4.56 -38.99
CA VAL A 306 -16.50 5.62 -39.81
C VAL A 306 -16.36 5.19 -41.27
N ALA A 307 -15.97 3.94 -41.54
CA ALA A 307 -15.86 3.41 -42.89
C ALA A 307 -17.22 3.28 -43.61
N ALA A 308 -18.33 3.12 -42.87
CA ALA A 308 -19.67 3.08 -43.44
C ALA A 308 -20.19 4.46 -43.89
N ILE A 309 -19.65 5.57 -43.34
CA ILE A 309 -20.11 6.93 -43.65
C ILE A 309 -19.93 7.28 -45.14
N PRO A 310 -18.75 7.10 -45.77
CA PRO A 310 -18.58 7.36 -47.20
C PRO A 310 -19.48 6.47 -48.08
N VAL A 311 -19.70 5.21 -47.69
CA VAL A 311 -20.56 4.26 -48.43
C VAL A 311 -22.02 4.71 -48.40
N ALA A 312 -22.51 5.14 -47.23
CA ALA A 312 -23.85 5.69 -47.08
C ALA A 312 -23.99 7.04 -47.82
N PHE A 313 -22.98 7.90 -47.74
CA PHE A 313 -22.94 9.18 -48.44
C PHE A 313 -22.96 8.99 -49.97
N LEU A 314 -22.15 8.07 -50.50
CA LEU A 314 -22.13 7.77 -51.94
C LEU A 314 -23.46 7.21 -52.42
N SER A 315 -24.07 6.29 -51.65
CA SER A 315 -25.39 5.74 -51.94
C SER A 315 -26.45 6.85 -51.98
N LEU A 316 -26.47 7.74 -50.98
CA LEU A 316 -27.41 8.86 -50.93
C LEU A 316 -27.18 9.87 -52.07
N TRP A 317 -25.92 10.22 -52.35
CA TRP A 317 -25.54 11.09 -53.46
C TRP A 317 -26.00 10.53 -54.80
N SER A 318 -25.79 9.23 -55.02
CA SER A 318 -26.22 8.56 -56.25
C SER A 318 -27.74 8.59 -56.43
N ALA A 319 -28.51 8.40 -55.35
CA ALA A 319 -29.96 8.47 -55.38
C ALA A 319 -30.47 9.90 -55.67
N VAL A 320 -29.85 10.93 -55.07
CA VAL A 320 -30.20 12.34 -55.30
C VAL A 320 -29.88 12.75 -56.75
N MET A 321 -28.69 12.41 -57.25
CA MET A 321 -28.31 12.72 -58.63
C MET A 321 -29.18 11.99 -59.65
N GLY A 322 -29.56 10.74 -59.39
CA GLY A 322 -30.49 10.00 -60.25
C GLY A 322 -31.88 10.66 -60.31
N ALA A 323 -32.39 11.15 -59.18
CA ALA A 323 -33.67 11.87 -59.14
C ALA A 323 -33.62 13.24 -59.83
N LEU A 324 -32.47 13.93 -59.78
CA LEU A 324 -32.26 15.21 -60.45
C LEU A 324 -32.11 15.07 -61.97
N LEU A 325 -31.45 14.02 -62.45
CA LEU A 325 -31.28 13.75 -63.88
C LEU A 325 -32.54 13.18 -64.56
N ALA A 326 -33.50 12.68 -63.77
CA ALA A 326 -34.78 12.16 -64.27
C ALA A 326 -35.89 13.22 -64.39
N ARG A 327 -35.59 14.49 -64.10
CA ARG A 327 -36.48 15.65 -64.28
C ARG A 327 -36.04 16.48 -65.47
#